data_AF-F4HM35-F1
#
_entry.id   AF-F4HM35-F1
#
_cell.length_a   1.000
_cell.length_b   1.000
_cell.length_c   1.000
_cell.angle_alpha   90.00
_cell.angle_beta   90.00
_cell.angle_gamma   90.00
#
_symmetry.space_group_name_H-M   'P 1'
#
loop_
_entity.id
_entity.type
_entity.pdbx_description
1 polymer ?
#
loop_
_entity_poly.entity_id
_entity_poly.type
_entity_poly.pdbx_seq_one_letter_code
_entity_poly.pdbx_strand_id
1 'polypeptide(L)'
;MNVKEIHEFLNKMWGIVFEIREELKEELKDFEVEEVGEIFNAYIYIDGKWEEMKYPHPAFTIRPGGEVGATPQGLYFVFAFPKDELKREFIEEFVRSFERAFIYGMENFLEDFYNYENPRNVNEIWNSIMKSNEEIINFEVDLDFDKEELKRELSKFVKIARKFGLL
;
A
#
# COMPACT_ATOMS: atom_id res chain seq x y z
N MET A 1 -0.65 -28.35 11.81
CA MET A 1 -0.71 -27.49 10.61
C MET A 1 -1.56 -28.21 9.56
N ASN A 2 -2.67 -27.63 9.13
CA ASN A 2 -3.57 -28.25 8.18
C ASN A 2 -3.14 -27.86 6.75
N VAL A 3 -2.60 -28.84 6.00
CA VAL A 3 -2.08 -28.60 4.64
C VAL A 3 -3.19 -28.12 3.69
N LYS A 4 -4.43 -28.59 3.88
CA LYS A 4 -5.56 -28.20 3.04
C LYS A 4 -5.89 -26.72 3.20
N GLU A 5 -5.96 -26.24 4.44
CA GLU A 5 -6.25 -24.83 4.74
C GLU A 5 -5.16 -23.91 4.18
N ILE A 6 -3.88 -24.30 4.31
CA ILE A 6 -2.76 -23.53 3.73
C ILE A 6 -2.87 -23.50 2.21
N HIS A 7 -3.13 -24.63 1.56
CA HIS A 7 -3.25 -24.68 0.11
C HIS A 7 -4.39 -23.77 -0.40
N GLU A 8 -5.55 -23.84 0.24
CA GLU A 8 -6.71 -22.99 -0.10
C GLU A 8 -6.41 -21.50 0.13
N PHE A 9 -5.70 -21.18 1.22
CA PHE A 9 -5.27 -19.82 1.53
C PHE A 9 -4.31 -19.25 0.48
N LEU A 10 -3.27 -20.01 0.11
CA LEU A 10 -2.33 -19.58 -0.92
C LEU A 10 -3.05 -19.44 -2.28
N ASN A 11 -3.92 -20.37 -2.67
CA ASN A 11 -4.70 -20.19 -3.91
C ASN A 11 -5.56 -18.94 -3.88
N LYS A 12 -6.17 -18.61 -2.72
CA LYS A 12 -6.96 -17.39 -2.56
C LYS A 12 -6.10 -16.14 -2.76
N MET A 13 -4.94 -16.07 -2.09
CA MET A 13 -4.05 -14.92 -2.10
C MET A 13 -3.50 -14.61 -3.51
N TRP A 14 -3.11 -15.62 -4.29
CA TRP A 14 -2.68 -15.41 -5.67
C TRP A 14 -3.86 -15.18 -6.62
N GLY A 15 -4.92 -16.00 -6.50
CA GLY A 15 -6.07 -15.94 -7.40
C GLY A 15 -6.76 -14.57 -7.40
N ILE A 16 -6.94 -13.97 -6.22
CA ILE A 16 -7.59 -12.67 -6.10
C ILE A 16 -6.77 -11.54 -6.75
N VAL A 17 -5.43 -11.59 -6.69
CA VAL A 17 -4.57 -10.55 -7.30
C VAL A 17 -4.63 -10.63 -8.81
N PHE A 18 -4.62 -11.83 -9.40
CA PHE A 18 -4.81 -12.00 -10.84
C PHE A 18 -6.18 -11.46 -11.30
N GLU A 19 -7.23 -11.73 -10.54
CA GLU A 19 -8.58 -11.24 -10.84
C GLU A 19 -8.67 -9.70 -10.74
N ILE A 20 -8.17 -9.11 -9.64
CA ILE A 20 -8.13 -7.66 -9.43
C ILE A 20 -7.35 -6.98 -10.55
N ARG A 21 -6.22 -7.54 -10.97
CA ARG A 21 -5.37 -6.95 -12.01
C ARG A 21 -6.13 -6.76 -13.32
N GLU A 22 -6.85 -7.79 -13.78
CA GLU A 22 -7.62 -7.70 -15.02
C GLU A 22 -8.74 -6.66 -14.91
N GLU A 23 -9.44 -6.61 -13.77
CA GLU A 23 -10.47 -5.60 -13.52
C GLU A 23 -9.91 -4.18 -13.48
N LEU A 24 -8.82 -3.95 -12.75
CA LEU A 24 -8.22 -2.62 -12.65
C LEU A 24 -7.60 -2.16 -13.97
N LYS A 25 -7.08 -3.07 -14.80
CA LYS A 25 -6.65 -2.77 -16.17
C LYS A 25 -7.83 -2.30 -17.03
N GLU A 26 -9.01 -2.83 -16.79
CA GLU A 26 -10.23 -2.37 -17.48
C GLU A 26 -10.74 -1.04 -16.92
N GLU A 27 -10.69 -0.82 -15.61
CA GLU A 27 -11.29 0.34 -14.94
C GLU A 27 -10.39 1.58 -14.90
N LEU A 28 -9.09 1.42 -14.70
CA LEU A 28 -8.13 2.51 -14.55
C LEU A 28 -7.53 2.92 -15.89
N LYS A 29 -8.37 3.42 -16.81
CA LYS A 29 -7.95 3.79 -18.18
C LYS A 29 -6.86 4.85 -18.28
N ASP A 30 -6.72 5.69 -17.26
CA ASP A 30 -5.71 6.74 -17.20
C ASP A 30 -4.36 6.26 -16.64
N PHE A 31 -4.27 5.00 -16.19
CA PHE A 31 -3.09 4.41 -15.59
C PHE A 31 -2.55 3.26 -16.45
N GLU A 32 -1.25 3.02 -16.37
CA GLU A 32 -0.66 1.81 -16.93
C GLU A 32 -0.66 0.71 -15.85
N VAL A 33 -1.40 -0.36 -16.10
CA VAL A 33 -1.50 -1.52 -15.19
C VAL A 33 -0.67 -2.67 -15.74
N GLU A 34 0.45 -2.94 -15.08
CA GLU A 34 1.41 -3.97 -15.49
C GLU A 34 0.90 -5.40 -15.17
N GLU A 35 1.65 -6.41 -15.60
CA GLU A 35 1.36 -7.81 -15.28
C GLU A 35 1.69 -8.12 -13.82
N VAL A 36 1.06 -9.16 -13.27
CA VAL A 36 1.38 -9.68 -11.93
C VAL A 36 2.76 -10.30 -11.93
N GLY A 37 3.60 -9.89 -10.97
CA GLY A 37 4.91 -10.45 -10.69
C GLY A 37 5.03 -11.00 -9.27
N GLU A 38 6.15 -11.64 -8.99
CA GLU A 38 6.51 -12.07 -7.64
C GLU A 38 7.44 -11.06 -6.97
N ILE A 39 7.05 -10.57 -5.80
CA ILE A 39 7.88 -9.71 -4.96
C ILE A 39 8.48 -10.56 -3.83
N PHE A 40 9.78 -10.43 -3.60
CA PHE A 40 10.52 -11.16 -2.57
C PHE A 40 11.14 -10.18 -1.56
N ASN A 41 11.35 -10.64 -0.32
CA ASN A 41 12.03 -9.91 0.75
C ASN A 41 11.33 -8.60 1.15
N ALA A 42 10.02 -8.52 0.91
CA ALA A 42 9.17 -7.49 1.52
C ALA A 42 8.96 -7.78 3.00
N TYR A 43 8.45 -6.81 3.75
CA TYR A 43 8.18 -6.92 5.18
C TYR A 43 6.69 -6.76 5.44
N ILE A 44 6.20 -7.44 6.47
CA ILE A 44 4.82 -7.32 6.95
C ILE A 44 4.81 -7.05 8.45
N TYR A 45 3.85 -6.27 8.91
CA TYR A 45 3.75 -5.87 10.32
C TYR A 45 2.87 -6.86 11.09
N ILE A 46 3.49 -7.77 11.84
CA ILE A 46 2.80 -8.81 12.63
C ILE A 46 3.10 -8.60 14.11
N ASP A 47 2.06 -8.57 14.94
CA ASP A 47 2.17 -8.51 16.41
C ASP A 47 3.11 -7.39 16.91
N GLY A 48 3.05 -6.23 16.26
CA GLY A 48 3.85 -5.05 16.62
C GLY A 48 5.28 -5.05 16.07
N LYS A 49 5.61 -5.90 15.08
CA LYS A 49 6.95 -6.01 14.50
C LYS A 49 6.93 -6.19 12.99
N TRP A 50 7.90 -5.56 12.33
CA TRP A 50 8.21 -5.84 10.93
C TRP A 50 8.93 -7.18 10.81
N GLU A 51 8.31 -8.11 10.09
CA GLU A 51 8.83 -9.46 9.83
C GLU A 51 9.08 -9.65 8.33
N GLU A 52 10.24 -10.23 7.99
CA GLU A 52 10.67 -10.43 6.60
C GLU A 52 9.92 -11.59 5.94
N MET A 53 9.31 -11.33 4.79
CA MET A 53 8.76 -12.35 3.90
C MET A 53 9.83 -12.89 2.96
N LYS A 54 10.45 -14.00 3.36
CA LYS A 54 11.38 -14.75 2.49
C LYS A 54 10.69 -15.50 1.35
N TYR A 55 9.38 -15.69 1.46
CA TYR A 55 8.53 -16.24 0.41
C TYR A 55 8.02 -15.13 -0.51
N PRO A 56 7.67 -15.44 -1.76
CA PRO A 56 7.12 -14.44 -2.66
C PRO A 56 5.68 -14.11 -2.30
N HIS A 57 5.27 -12.90 -2.64
CA HIS A 57 3.87 -12.50 -2.68
C HIS A 57 3.51 -11.89 -4.05
N PRO A 58 2.24 -12.01 -4.48
CA PRO A 58 1.79 -11.48 -5.77
C PRO A 58 1.51 -9.98 -5.68
N ALA A 59 2.06 -9.21 -6.63
CA ALA A 59 1.75 -7.80 -6.80
C ALA A 59 1.87 -7.36 -8.27
N PHE A 60 1.30 -6.22 -8.62
CA PHE A 60 1.47 -5.58 -9.92
C PHE A 60 1.54 -4.06 -9.79
N THR A 61 2.31 -3.44 -10.69
CA THR A 61 2.51 -1.99 -10.72
C THR A 61 1.33 -1.28 -11.42
N ILE A 62 0.93 -0.14 -10.86
CA ILE A 62 0.01 0.84 -11.45
C ILE A 62 0.79 2.15 -11.63
N ARG A 63 1.20 2.50 -12.86
CA ARG A 63 1.96 3.73 -13.08
C ARG A 63 1.06 4.96 -13.18
N PRO A 64 1.48 6.11 -12.62
CA PRO A 64 2.76 6.32 -11.92
C PRO A 64 2.71 5.94 -10.43
N GLY A 65 3.79 5.33 -9.94
CA GLY A 65 4.11 5.22 -8.51
C GLY A 65 3.26 4.26 -7.67
N GLY A 66 2.28 3.58 -8.25
CA GLY A 66 1.38 2.67 -7.53
C GLY A 66 1.78 1.20 -7.62
N GLU A 67 1.40 0.43 -6.61
CA GLU A 67 1.43 -1.03 -6.59
C GLU A 67 0.18 -1.54 -5.88
N VAL A 68 -0.34 -2.68 -6.36
CA VAL A 68 -1.41 -3.43 -5.71
C VAL A 68 -0.95 -4.86 -5.55
N GLY A 69 -1.17 -5.46 -4.37
CA GLY A 69 -0.78 -6.84 -4.13
C GLY A 69 -1.57 -7.49 -3.00
N ALA A 70 -1.13 -8.68 -2.63
CA ALA A 70 -1.66 -9.39 -1.48
C ALA A 70 -0.54 -10.04 -0.68
N THR A 71 -0.64 -9.98 0.64
CA THR A 71 0.21 -10.71 1.59
C THR A 71 -0.65 -11.69 2.40
N PRO A 72 -0.09 -12.46 3.34
CA PRO A 72 -0.93 -13.25 4.21
C PRO A 72 -1.91 -12.45 5.09
N GLN A 73 -1.76 -11.12 5.19
CA GLN A 73 -2.66 -10.27 5.97
C GLN A 73 -3.87 -9.78 5.17
N GLY A 74 -3.86 -9.91 3.84
CA GLY A 74 -4.94 -9.43 2.98
C GLY A 74 -4.43 -8.77 1.71
N LEU A 75 -5.22 -7.82 1.20
CA LEU A 75 -4.88 -7.03 0.03
C LEU A 75 -4.22 -5.72 0.49
N TYR A 76 -3.39 -5.13 -0.37
CA TYR A 76 -2.87 -3.79 -0.13
C TYR A 76 -2.77 -3.00 -1.44
N PHE A 77 -2.71 -1.68 -1.30
CA PHE A 77 -2.16 -0.82 -2.33
C PHE A 77 -1.21 0.19 -1.69
N VAL A 78 -0.17 0.57 -2.44
CA VAL A 78 0.79 1.58 -2.04
C VAL A 78 1.04 2.54 -3.20
N PHE A 79 1.17 3.84 -2.90
CA PHE A 79 1.65 4.83 -3.85
C PHE A 79 2.83 5.60 -3.29
N ALA A 80 3.83 5.80 -4.15
CA ALA A 80 5.06 6.50 -3.86
C ALA A 80 5.07 7.89 -4.50
N PHE A 81 5.36 8.93 -3.72
CA PHE A 81 5.46 10.31 -4.20
C PHE A 81 6.77 10.97 -3.78
N PRO A 82 7.31 11.88 -4.61
CA PRO A 82 8.43 12.74 -4.21
C PRO A 82 8.09 13.59 -2.98
N LYS A 83 9.00 13.62 -2.01
CA LYS A 83 8.84 14.35 -0.74
C LYS A 83 8.55 15.83 -0.96
N ASP A 84 9.13 16.44 -1.99
CA ASP A 84 8.99 17.87 -2.32
C ASP A 84 7.65 18.22 -2.97
N GLU A 85 6.90 17.25 -3.48
CA GLU A 85 5.54 17.43 -3.99
C GLU A 85 4.47 17.32 -2.90
N LEU A 86 4.82 16.72 -1.76
CA LEU A 86 3.88 16.48 -0.67
C LEU A 86 3.40 17.78 -0.01
N LYS A 87 2.14 17.75 0.41
CA LYS A 87 1.51 18.78 1.24
C LYS A 87 1.10 18.17 2.57
N ARG A 88 1.24 18.96 3.63
CA ARG A 88 0.83 18.56 4.97
C ARG A 88 -0.66 18.17 5.03
N GLU A 89 -1.49 18.91 4.30
CA GLU A 89 -2.94 18.69 4.19
C GLU A 89 -3.26 17.37 3.49
N PHE A 90 -2.41 16.91 2.56
CA PHE A 90 -2.57 15.60 1.95
C PHE A 90 -2.37 14.49 2.98
N ILE A 91 -1.34 14.59 3.83
CA ILE A 91 -1.10 13.62 4.92
C ILE A 91 -2.26 13.63 5.92
N GLU A 92 -2.78 14.82 6.26
CA GLU A 92 -3.96 14.93 7.13
C GLU A 92 -5.18 14.21 6.57
N GLU A 93 -5.45 14.40 5.27
CA GLU A 93 -6.58 13.79 4.59
C GLU A 93 -6.39 12.29 4.40
N PHE A 94 -5.18 11.83 4.09
CA PHE A 94 -4.82 10.41 3.98
C PHE A 94 -5.03 9.69 5.32
N VAL A 95 -4.39 10.14 6.40
CA VAL A 95 -4.47 9.51 7.72
C VAL A 95 -5.90 9.46 8.27
N ARG A 96 -6.74 10.45 7.94
CA ARG A 96 -8.16 10.44 8.31
C ARG A 96 -9.04 9.55 7.43
N SER A 97 -8.58 9.23 6.24
CA SER A 97 -9.39 8.53 5.24
C SER A 97 -9.22 7.01 5.31
N PHE A 98 -8.09 6.51 5.77
CA PHE A 98 -7.76 5.08 5.69
C PHE A 98 -7.47 4.52 7.08
N GLU A 99 -8.14 3.41 7.42
CA GLU A 99 -8.11 2.83 8.76
C GLU A 99 -6.80 2.10 9.04
N ARG A 100 -6.37 1.22 8.13
CA ARG A 100 -5.12 0.46 8.22
C ARG A 100 -4.08 1.04 7.27
N ALA A 101 -3.56 2.21 7.62
CA ALA A 101 -2.64 2.96 6.77
C ALA A 101 -1.23 3.07 7.36
N PHE A 102 -0.24 3.09 6.47
CA PHE A 102 1.17 3.28 6.79
C PHE A 102 1.76 4.39 5.92
N ILE A 103 2.73 5.11 6.47
CA ILE A 103 3.55 6.07 5.74
C ILE A 103 5.00 5.80 6.10
N TYR A 104 5.83 5.49 5.11
CA TYR A 104 7.23 5.12 5.32
C TYR A 104 8.13 5.60 4.17
N GLY A 105 9.43 5.62 4.42
CA GLY A 105 10.44 6.00 3.43
C GLY A 105 10.71 4.91 2.40
N MET A 106 11.40 5.24 1.30
CA MET A 106 11.86 4.23 0.35
C MET A 106 13.15 3.54 0.84
N GLU A 107 14.06 4.27 1.48
CA GLU A 107 15.34 3.74 1.95
C GLU A 107 15.21 3.09 3.33
N ASN A 108 14.44 3.70 4.24
CA ASN A 108 14.21 3.21 5.59
C ASN A 108 12.74 2.83 5.80
N PHE A 109 12.32 1.75 5.14
CA PHE A 109 10.95 1.22 5.22
C PHE A 109 10.62 0.53 6.56
N LEU A 110 11.60 0.34 7.45
CA LEU A 110 11.39 -0.23 8.79
C LEU A 110 11.06 0.82 9.85
N GLU A 111 11.33 2.10 9.56
CA GLU A 111 11.01 3.22 10.44
C GLU A 111 9.86 4.04 9.86
N ASP A 112 8.64 3.65 10.24
CA ASP A 112 7.43 4.32 9.79
C ASP A 112 7.36 5.79 10.27
N PHE A 113 7.00 6.68 9.36
CA PHE A 113 6.53 8.01 9.71
C PHE A 113 5.15 7.95 10.37
N TYR A 114 4.30 7.03 9.91
CA TYR A 114 2.98 6.73 10.46
C TYR A 114 2.66 5.24 10.36
N ASN A 115 2.13 4.69 11.44
CA ASN A 115 1.64 3.32 11.54
C ASN A 115 0.31 3.37 12.29
N TYR A 116 -0.75 2.81 11.70
CA TYR A 116 -2.10 2.91 12.26
C TYR A 116 -2.24 2.27 13.65
N GLU A 117 -1.39 1.29 14.00
CA GLU A 117 -1.40 0.65 15.33
C GLU A 117 -0.80 1.54 16.42
N ASN A 118 0.02 2.52 16.03
CA ASN A 118 0.61 3.52 16.93
C ASN A 118 0.43 4.93 16.33
N PRO A 119 -0.80 5.45 16.28
CA PRO A 119 -1.12 6.66 15.55
C PRO A 119 -0.44 7.88 16.18
N ARG A 120 0.13 8.72 15.30
CA ARG A 120 0.78 9.98 15.67
C ARG A 120 -0.03 11.16 15.17
N ASN A 121 0.20 12.34 15.75
CA ASN A 121 -0.44 13.54 15.23
C ASN A 121 0.18 13.93 13.86
N VAL A 122 -0.64 14.54 13.00
CA VAL A 122 -0.23 14.95 11.65
C VAL A 122 0.99 15.87 11.65
N ASN A 123 1.13 16.74 12.66
CA ASN A 123 2.27 17.67 12.75
C ASN A 123 3.58 16.91 12.94
N GLU A 124 3.58 15.88 13.77
CA GLU A 124 4.73 15.01 14.02
C GLU A 124 5.09 14.19 12.79
N ILE A 125 4.09 13.63 12.11
CA ILE A 125 4.30 12.88 10.86
C ILE A 125 4.98 13.78 9.84
N TRP A 126 4.38 14.95 9.56
CA TRP A 126 4.92 15.93 8.61
C TRP A 126 6.34 16.37 8.97
N ASN A 127 6.57 16.73 10.23
CA ASN A 127 7.90 17.15 10.69
C ASN A 127 8.93 16.02 10.58
N SER A 128 8.52 14.76 10.77
CA SER A 128 9.42 13.61 10.63
C SER A 128 9.79 13.39 9.17
N ILE A 129 8.82 13.43 8.26
CA ILE A 129 9.04 13.35 6.80
C ILE A 129 10.00 14.47 6.35
N MET A 130 9.73 15.72 6.71
CA MET A 130 10.55 16.86 6.28
C MET A 130 11.97 16.87 6.85
N LYS A 131 12.20 16.23 7.99
CA LYS A 131 13.53 16.08 8.61
C LYS A 131 14.28 14.83 8.12
N SER A 132 13.59 13.91 7.46
CA SER A 132 14.20 12.69 6.95
C SER A 132 15.04 12.95 5.70
N ASN A 133 15.95 12.03 5.43
CA ASN A 133 16.74 12.00 4.19
C ASN A 133 16.00 11.33 3.03
N GLU A 134 14.79 10.81 3.25
CA GLU A 134 13.99 10.13 2.23
C GLU A 134 13.61 11.08 1.10
N GLU A 135 13.85 10.70 -0.15
CA GLU A 135 13.41 11.48 -1.32
C GLU A 135 12.01 11.08 -1.78
N ILE A 136 11.63 9.82 -1.56
CA ILE A 136 10.35 9.24 -1.92
C ILE A 136 9.65 8.75 -0.65
N ILE A 137 8.35 9.01 -0.55
CA ILE A 137 7.52 8.60 0.57
C ILE A 137 6.40 7.71 0.06
N ASN A 138 6.25 6.54 0.69
CA ASN A 138 5.22 5.56 0.40
C ASN A 138 3.99 5.78 1.28
N PHE A 139 2.82 5.60 0.68
CA PHE A 139 1.51 5.68 1.33
C PHE A 139 0.79 4.37 1.07
N GLU A 140 0.77 3.49 2.06
CA GLU A 140 0.22 2.15 1.96
C GLU A 140 -1.09 2.04 2.73
N VAL A 141 -2.03 1.29 2.15
CA VAL A 141 -3.31 0.95 2.78
C VAL A 141 -3.50 -0.56 2.70
N ASP A 142 -3.62 -1.16 3.87
CA ASP A 142 -3.92 -2.56 4.09
C ASP A 142 -5.43 -2.79 4.18
N LEU A 143 -5.89 -3.88 3.61
CA LEU A 143 -7.30 -4.26 3.54
C LEU A 143 -7.45 -5.76 3.75
N ASP A 144 -8.63 -6.19 4.14
CA ASP A 144 -8.92 -7.62 4.18
C ASP A 144 -8.98 -8.21 2.75
N PHE A 145 -9.19 -9.52 2.64
CA PHE A 145 -9.41 -10.18 1.35
C PHE A 145 -10.80 -9.86 0.75
N ASP A 146 -11.07 -8.57 0.52
CA ASP A 146 -12.25 -8.01 -0.11
C ASP A 146 -11.85 -7.11 -1.28
N LYS A 147 -12.06 -7.63 -2.50
CA LYS A 147 -11.76 -6.93 -3.75
C LYS A 147 -12.56 -5.64 -3.91
N GLU A 148 -13.83 -5.63 -3.53
CA GLU A 148 -14.69 -4.46 -3.73
C GLU A 148 -14.29 -3.33 -2.78
N GLU A 149 -13.84 -3.68 -1.58
CA GLU A 149 -13.19 -2.74 -0.67
C GLU A 149 -11.90 -2.17 -1.26
N LEU A 150 -11.01 -3.01 -1.81
CA LEU A 150 -9.80 -2.53 -2.47
C LEU A 150 -10.10 -1.53 -3.59
N LYS A 151 -11.03 -1.85 -4.48
CA LYS A 151 -11.39 -0.96 -5.59
C LYS A 151 -11.98 0.37 -5.09
N ARG A 152 -12.80 0.33 -4.04
CA ARG A 152 -13.40 1.52 -3.43
C ARG A 152 -12.34 2.41 -2.77
N GLU A 153 -11.48 1.84 -1.94
CA GLU A 153 -10.44 2.60 -1.23
C GLU A 153 -9.34 3.11 -2.17
N LEU A 154 -8.96 2.33 -3.19
CA LEU A 154 -8.07 2.79 -4.25
C LEU A 154 -8.67 3.97 -5.04
N SER A 155 -9.94 3.89 -5.44
CA SER A 155 -10.64 4.99 -6.10
C SER A 155 -10.69 6.25 -5.23
N LYS A 156 -10.90 6.09 -3.93
CA LYS A 156 -10.86 7.18 -2.94
C LYS A 156 -9.46 7.77 -2.84
N PHE A 157 -8.42 6.96 -2.77
CA PHE A 157 -7.03 7.40 -2.74
C PHE A 157 -6.68 8.22 -3.98
N VAL A 158 -6.99 7.72 -5.18
CA VAL A 158 -6.74 8.43 -6.45
C VAL A 158 -7.43 9.80 -6.46
N LYS A 159 -8.67 9.91 -5.95
CA LYS A 159 -9.38 11.19 -5.84
C LYS A 159 -8.67 12.17 -4.89
N ILE A 160 -8.19 11.68 -3.74
CA ILE A 160 -7.43 12.50 -2.79
C ILE A 160 -6.12 12.95 -3.43
N ALA A 161 -5.34 12.03 -4.01
CA ALA A 161 -4.06 12.36 -4.65
C ALA A 161 -4.22 13.40 -5.78
N ARG A 162 -5.21 13.22 -6.66
CA ARG A 162 -5.54 14.19 -7.73
C ARG A 162 -5.91 15.57 -7.20
N LYS A 163 -6.67 15.65 -6.10
CA LYS A 163 -7.02 16.92 -5.44
C LYS A 163 -5.78 17.72 -5.02
N PHE A 164 -4.68 17.05 -4.69
CA PHE A 164 -3.43 17.70 -4.29
C PHE A 164 -2.40 17.85 -5.42
N GLY A 165 -2.68 17.28 -6.61
CA GLY A 165 -1.84 17.35 -7.80
C GLY A 165 -0.74 16.31 -7.86
N LEU A 166 -0.92 15.17 -7.18
CA LEU A 166 0.06 14.06 -7.14
C LEU A 166 -0.18 12.99 -8.22
N LEU A 167 -1.40 12.94 -8.76
CA LEU A 167 -1.88 12.03 -9.82
C LEU A 167 -2.83 12.77 -10.78
#